data_AF-A0A1V5BQ87-F1
#
_entry.id   AF-A0A1V5BQ87-F1
#
_cell.length_a   1.000
_cell.length_b   1.000
_cell.length_c   1.000
_cell.angle_alpha   90.00
_cell.angle_beta   90.00
_cell.angle_gamma   90.00
#
_symmetry.space_group_name_H-M   'P 1'
#
loop_
_entity.id
_entity.type
_entity.pdbx_description
1 polymer ?
#
loop_
_entity_poly.entity_id
_entity_poly.type
_entity_poly.pdbx_seq_one_letter_code
_entity_poly.pdbx_strand_id
1 'polypeptide(L)' 'MTQITEMELLQTGELLRSEALAIAKYATCAQQSTDPKLQQIYSAAADRHRGHYETILRSVQNLAGQR' A
#
# COMPACT_ATOMS: atom_id res chain seq x y z
N MET A 1 0.98 8.00 26.36
CA MET A 1 1.59 7.34 25.19
C MET A 1 0.56 6.35 24.67
N THR A 2 0.07 6.57 23.45
CA THR A 2 -0.93 5.68 22.84
C THR A 2 -0.19 4.54 22.16
N GLN A 3 -0.23 3.36 22.77
CA GLN A 3 0.34 2.14 22.16
C GLN A 3 -0.67 1.53 21.20
N ILE A 4 -0.18 0.99 20.08
CA ILE A 4 -1.01 0.23 19.15
C ILE A 4 -1.53 -1.05 19.83
N THR A 5 -2.83 -1.28 19.74
CA THR A 5 -3.46 -2.51 20.22
C THR A 5 -3.20 -3.67 19.25
N GLU A 6 -3.38 -4.91 19.70
CA GLU A 6 -3.24 -6.09 18.84
C GLU A 6 -4.25 -6.09 17.67
N MET A 7 -5.47 -5.59 17.92
CA MET A 7 -6.49 -5.44 16.87
C MET A 7 -6.07 -4.44 15.81
N GLU A 8 -5.55 -3.27 16.20
CA GLU A 8 -5.06 -2.26 15.27
C GLU A 8 -3.84 -2.78 14.48
N LEU A 9 -2.95 -3.55 15.13
CA LEU A 9 -1.81 -4.18 14.44
C LEU A 9 -2.30 -5.18 13.38
N LEU A 10 -3.27 -6.02 13.72
CA LEU A 10 -3.88 -6.97 12.79
C LEU A 10 -4.52 -6.26 11.60
N GLN A 11 -5.37 -5.26 11.87
CA GLN A 11 -6.05 -4.47 10.85
C GLN A 11 -5.05 -3.73 9.95
N THR A 12 -3.96 -3.23 10.52
CA THR A 12 -2.93 -2.56 9.73
C THR A 12 -2.16 -3.54 8.85
N GLY A 13 -1.95 -4.77 9.32
CA GLY A 13 -1.41 -5.86 8.50
C GLY A 13 -2.32 -6.23 7.31
N GLU A 14 -3.65 -6.22 7.52
CA GLU A 14 -4.63 -6.39 6.43
C GLU A 14 -4.56 -5.23 5.44
N LEU A 15 -4.49 -3.98 5.91
CA LEU A 15 -4.34 -2.81 5.05
C LEU A 15 -3.07 -2.87 4.20
N LEU A 16 -1.93 -3.24 4.79
CA LEU A 16 -0.67 -3.42 4.06
C LEU A 16 -0.80 -4.49 2.97
N ARG A 17 -1.46 -5.61 3.26
CA ARG A 17 -1.71 -6.66 2.26
C ARG A 17 -2.64 -6.19 1.13
N SER A 18 -3.66 -5.42 1.47
CA SER A 18 -4.58 -4.82 0.49
C SER A 18 -3.85 -3.87 -0.46
N GLU A 19 -3.01 -2.98 0.08
CA GLU A 19 -2.20 -2.06 -0.72
C GLU A 19 -1.19 -2.81 -1.60
N ALA A 20 -0.51 -3.83 -1.07
CA ALA A 20 0.40 -4.66 -1.86
C ALA A 20 -0.31 -5.37 -3.03
N LEU A 21 -1.52 -5.88 -2.79
CA LEU A 21 -2.34 -6.48 -3.84
C LEU A 21 -2.77 -5.46 -4.91
N ALA A 22 -3.15 -4.25 -4.49
CA ALA A 22 -3.51 -3.18 -5.41
C ALA A 22 -2.33 -2.77 -6.31
N ILE A 23 -1.14 -2.59 -5.74
CA ILE A 23 0.10 -2.31 -6.49
C ILE A 23 0.33 -3.39 -7.56
N ALA A 24 0.26 -4.67 -7.18
CA ALA A 24 0.50 -5.78 -8.10
C ALA A 24 -0.53 -5.82 -9.24
N LYS A 25 -1.82 -5.60 -8.94
CA LYS A 25 -2.89 -5.54 -9.93
C LYS A 25 -2.66 -4.41 -10.93
N TYR A 26 -2.42 -3.19 -10.44
CA TYR A 26 -2.23 -2.05 -11.32
C TYR A 26 -0.94 -2.13 -12.14
N ALA A 27 0.15 -2.65 -11.56
CA ALA A 27 1.37 -2.93 -12.31
C ALA A 27 1.13 -3.96 -13.43
N THR A 28 0.36 -5.02 -13.14
CA THR A 28 0.00 -6.04 -14.14
C THR A 28 -0.87 -5.44 -15.25
N CYS A 29 -1.90 -4.66 -14.90
CA CYS A 29 -2.74 -3.97 -15.86
C CYS A 29 -1.95 -2.99 -16.73
N ALA A 30 -0.99 -2.26 -16.15
CA ALA A 30 -0.09 -1.39 -16.91
C ALA A 30 0.74 -2.18 -17.92
N GLN A 31 1.32 -3.31 -17.52
CA GLN A 31 2.13 -4.15 -18.42
C GLN A 31 1.31 -4.78 -19.55
N GLN A 32 0.07 -5.17 -19.28
CA GLN A 32 -0.80 -5.87 -20.24
C GLN A 32 -1.61 -4.91 -21.13
N SER A 33 -1.66 -3.62 -20.80
CA SER A 33 -2.38 -2.63 -21.61
C SER A 33 -1.60 -2.31 -22.88
N THR A 34 -2.30 -2.28 -24.01
CA THR A 34 -1.74 -1.84 -25.31
C THR A 34 -1.93 -0.35 -25.55
N ASP A 35 -2.90 0.27 -24.87
CA ASP A 35 -3.16 1.71 -24.95
C ASP A 35 -2.20 2.49 -24.04
N PRO A 36 -1.38 3.41 -24.58
CA PRO A 36 -0.40 4.16 -23.79
C PRO A 36 -1.01 5.03 -22.69
N LYS A 37 -2.24 5.52 -22.87
CA LYS A 37 -2.93 6.33 -21.86
C LYS A 37 -3.39 5.45 -20.69
N LEU A 38 -3.91 4.26 -20.97
CA LEU A 38 -4.25 3.28 -19.93
C LEU A 38 -3.00 2.82 -19.16
N GLN A 39 -1.89 2.55 -19.85
CA GLN A 39 -0.61 2.24 -19.21
C GLN A 39 -0.20 3.32 -18.20
N GLN A 40 -0.28 4.59 -18.59
CA GLN A 40 0.03 5.73 -17.71
C GLN A 40 -0.90 5.79 -16.50
N ILE A 41 -2.21 5.61 -16.69
CA ILE A 41 -3.20 5.64 -15.61
C ILE A 41 -2.93 4.53 -14.60
N TYR A 42 -2.70 3.30 -15.07
CA TYR A 42 -2.41 2.18 -14.20
C TYR A 42 -1.07 2.32 -13.48
N SER A 43 -0.05 2.86 -14.15
CA SER A 43 1.24 3.15 -13.50
C SER A 43 1.08 4.17 -12.39
N ALA A 44 0.37 5.28 -12.65
CA ALA A 44 0.08 6.30 -11.64
C ALA A 44 -0.74 5.76 -10.46
N ALA A 45 -1.68 4.84 -10.72
CA ALA A 45 -2.43 4.17 -9.65
C ALA A 45 -1.51 3.28 -8.80
N ALA A 46 -0.64 2.48 -9.42
CA ALA A 46 0.34 1.65 -8.71
C ALA A 46 1.28 2.49 -7.83
N ASP A 47 1.75 3.63 -8.33
CA ASP A 47 2.60 4.55 -7.58
C ASP A 47 1.87 5.17 -6.37
N ARG A 48 0.59 5.52 -6.54
CA ARG A 48 -0.24 6.02 -5.44
C ARG A 48 -0.39 4.97 -4.33
N HIS A 49 -0.70 3.73 -4.69
CA HIS A 49 -0.82 2.64 -3.72
C HIS A 49 0.52 2.32 -3.04
N ARG A 50 1.65 2.45 -3.75
CA ARG A 50 2.99 2.37 -3.14
C ARG A 50 3.19 3.44 -2.07
N GLY A 51 2.80 4.69 -2.34
CA GLY A 51 2.84 5.77 -1.36
C GLY A 51 1.98 5.50 -0.11
N HIS A 52 0.78 4.93 -0.29
CA HIS A 52 -0.06 4.51 0.84
C HIS A 52 0.63 3.42 1.67
N TYR A 53 1.14 2.37 1.02
CA TYR A 53 1.83 1.26 1.68
C TYR A 53 3.00 1.75 2.54
N GLU A 54 3.86 2.61 1.98
CA GLU A 54 5.02 3.17 2.68
C GLU A 54 4.62 4.04 3.87
N THR A 55 3.53 4.82 3.73
CA THR A 55 2.99 5.66 4.81
C THR A 55 2.46 4.81 5.96
N ILE A 56 1.72 3.74 5.65
CA ILE A 56 1.19 2.81 6.64
C ILE A 56 2.33 2.09 7.36
N LEU A 57 3.30 1.57 6.60
CA LEU A 57 4.46 0.85 7.16
C LEU A 57 5.25 1.73 8.13
N ARG A 58 5.52 2.99 7.74
CA ARG A 58 6.22 3.95 8.59
C ARG A 58 5.42 4.26 9.86
N SER A 59 4.10 4.40 9.75
CA SER A 59 3.23 4.64 10.89
C SER A 59 3.29 3.48 11.89
N VAL A 60 3.25 2.23 11.41
CA VAL A 60 3.38 1.04 12.27
C VAL A 60 4.75 0.99 12.93
N GLN A 61 5.83 1.22 12.18
CA GLN A 61 7.19 1.20 12.72
C GLN A 61 7.39 2.25 13.82
N ASN A 62 6.85 3.46 13.62
CA ASN A 62 6.93 4.53 14.61
C ASN A 62 6.16 4.17 15.89
N LEU A 63 4.95 3.59 15.76
CA LEU A 63 4.13 3.20 16.90
C LEU A 63 4.65 1.95 17.62
N ALA A 64 5.26 1.02 16.90
CA ALA A 64 5.86 -0.19 17.45
C ALA A 64 7.23 0.09 18.10
N GLY A 65 8.00 1.04 17.58
CA GLY A 65 9.30 1.47 18.11
C GLY A 65 9.22 2.40 19.33
N GLN A 66 8.02 2.89 19.67
CA GLN A 66 7.74 3.60 20.92
C GLN A 66 7.44 2.66 22.12
N ARG A 67 7.72 1.35 21.96
CA ARG A 67 7.62 0.34 23.03
C ARG A 67 8.92 0.20 23.82
#